data_AF-A0A966TNE3-F1
#
_entry.id   AF-A0A966TNE3-F1
#
_cell.length_a   1.000
_cell.length_b   1.000
_cell.length_c   1.000
_cell.angle_alpha   90.00
_cell.angle_beta   90.00
_cell.angle_gamma   90.00
#
_symmetry.space_group_name_H-M   'P 1'
#
loop_
_entity.id
_entity.type
_entity.pdbx_description
1 polymer ?
#
loop_
_entity_poly.entity_id
_entity_poly.type
_entity_poly.pdbx_seq_one_letter_code
_entity_poly.pdbx_strand_id
1 'polypeptide(L)'
;MFPQRLDSTVAYGIAQAMMDGFNRHYQLFRQESAKAKERFEQQDWHGQQRAQRERIEFYDLRVKECSARLETEFQAAQQPPDIWQQV
;
A
#
# COMPACT_ATOMS: atom_id res chain seq x y z
N MET A 1 18.60 16.01 10.40
CA MET A 1 18.85 15.63 11.81
C MET A 1 17.86 14.52 12.11
N PHE A 2 18.29 13.37 12.63
CA PHE A 2 17.34 12.32 13.04
C PHE A 2 16.67 12.74 14.35
N PRO A 3 15.39 12.42 14.57
CA PRO A 3 14.70 12.78 15.79
C PRO A 3 15.35 12.06 16.97
N GLN A 4 15.51 12.76 18.10
CA GLN A 4 16.12 12.18 19.29
C GLN A 4 15.18 11.22 20.02
N ARG A 5 13.86 11.29 19.75
CA ARG A 5 12.80 10.43 20.32
C ARG A 5 11.68 10.25 19.29
N LEU A 6 10.95 9.13 19.40
CA LEU A 6 9.74 8.81 18.61
C LEU A 6 8.54 8.80 19.56
N ASP A 7 7.99 9.98 19.88
CA ASP A 7 6.91 10.16 20.85
C ASP A 7 5.64 10.79 20.26
N SER A 8 5.65 11.11 18.96
CA SER A 8 4.46 11.55 18.24
C SER A 8 3.48 10.40 17.99
N THR A 9 2.31 10.48 18.62
CA THR A 9 1.19 9.57 18.37
C THR A 9 0.64 9.71 16.94
N VAL A 10 0.73 10.90 16.35
CA VAL A 10 0.36 11.16 14.96
C VAL A 10 1.33 10.45 14.02
N ALA A 11 2.65 10.55 14.27
CA ALA A 11 3.65 9.87 13.44
C ALA A 11 3.47 8.34 13.50
N TYR A 12 3.23 7.79 14.70
CA TYR A 12 2.94 6.38 14.86
C TYR A 12 1.67 5.95 14.09
N GLY A 13 0.59 6.75 14.16
CA GLY A 13 -0.64 6.50 13.41
C GLY A 13 -0.42 6.51 11.89
N ILE A 14 0.36 7.46 11.37
CA ILE A 14 0.74 7.52 9.96
C ILE A 14 1.55 6.27 9.57
N ALA A 15 2.55 5.89 10.36
CA ALA A 15 3.38 4.71 10.09
C ALA A 15 2.54 3.43 10.04
N GLN A 16 1.60 3.26 10.98
CA GLN A 16 0.66 2.14 10.97
C GLN A 16 -0.23 2.16 9.72
N ALA A 17 -0.81 3.31 9.37
CA ALA A 17 -1.66 3.42 8.19
C ALA A 17 -0.91 3.13 6.87
N MET A 18 0.36 3.54 6.77
CA MET A 18 1.23 3.19 5.64
C MET A 18 1.50 1.68 5.58
N MET A 19 1.81 1.06 6.73
CA MET A 19 2.03 -0.38 6.82
C MET A 19 0.76 -1.18 6.46
N ASP A 20 -0.41 -0.73 6.91
CA ASP A 20 -1.70 -1.32 6.52
C ASP A 20 -1.93 -1.26 5.02
N GLY A 21 -1.67 -0.10 4.40
CA GLY A 21 -1.78 0.10 2.96
C GLY A 21 -0.87 -0.85 2.17
N PHE A 22 0.38 -0.99 2.61
CA PHE A 22 1.34 -1.93 2.04
C PHE A 22 0.87 -3.39 2.20
N ASN A 23 0.48 -3.80 3.41
CA ASN A 23 0.03 -5.15 3.70
C ASN A 23 -1.20 -5.54 2.87
N ARG A 24 -2.15 -4.60 2.71
CA ARG A 24 -3.32 -4.80 1.85
C ARG A 24 -2.92 -5.01 0.39
N HIS A 25 -2.03 -4.18 -0.15
CA HIS A 25 -1.52 -4.37 -1.52
C HIS A 25 -0.85 -5.74 -1.67
N TYR A 26 0.03 -6.08 -0.74
CA TYR A 26 0.78 -7.34 -0.78
C TYR A 26 -0.15 -8.55 -0.70
N GLN A 27 -1.19 -8.51 0.14
CA GLN A 27 -2.20 -9.57 0.22
C GLN A 27 -2.92 -9.78 -1.12
N LEU A 28 -3.41 -8.70 -1.75
CA LEU A 28 -4.10 -8.78 -3.05
C LEU A 28 -3.18 -9.32 -4.15
N PHE A 29 -1.95 -8.84 -4.18
CA PHE A 29 -0.93 -9.31 -5.11
C PHE A 29 -0.64 -10.81 -4.96
N ARG A 30 -0.54 -11.29 -3.71
CA ARG A 30 -0.34 -12.72 -3.40
C ARG A 30 -1.54 -13.57 -3.80
N GLN A 31 -2.76 -13.09 -3.56
CA GLN A 31 -3.99 -13.77 -3.97
C GLN A 31 -4.07 -13.93 -5.49
N GLU A 32 -3.78 -12.87 -6.25
CA GLU A 32 -3.79 -12.96 -7.72
C GLU A 32 -2.67 -13.85 -8.27
N SER A 33 -1.50 -13.83 -7.63
CA SER A 33 -0.38 -14.71 -7.99
C SER A 33 -0.70 -16.19 -7.74
N ALA A 34 -1.44 -16.50 -6.67
CA ALA A 34 -1.82 -17.88 -6.34
C ALA A 34 -2.71 -18.53 -7.40
N LYS A 35 -3.53 -17.75 -8.11
CA LYS A 35 -4.41 -18.21 -9.20
C LYS A 35 -3.68 -18.51 -10.51
N ALA A 36 -2.40 -18.16 -10.64
CA ALA A 36 -1.66 -18.33 -11.90
C ALA A 36 -1.57 -19.81 -12.34
N LYS A 37 -1.41 -20.73 -11.39
CA LYS A 37 -1.37 -22.18 -11.67
C LYS A 37 -2.70 -22.66 -12.24
N GLU A 38 -3.81 -22.28 -11.62
CA GLU A 38 -5.15 -22.64 -12.06
C GLU A 38 -5.41 -22.16 -13.49
N ARG A 39 -5.09 -20.89 -13.79
CA ARG A 39 -5.24 -20.34 -15.16
C ARG A 39 -4.40 -21.11 -16.18
N PHE A 40 -3.19 -21.53 -15.81
CA PHE A 40 -2.35 -22.35 -16.67
C PHE A 40 -2.98 -23.73 -16.94
N GLU A 41 -3.47 -24.41 -15.91
CA GLU A 41 -4.11 -25.73 -16.03
C GLU A 41 -5.40 -25.66 -16.87
N GLN A 42 -6.12 -24.54 -16.78
CA GLN A 42 -7.32 -24.26 -17.57
C GLN A 42 -7.03 -23.70 -18.97
N GLN A 43 -5.76 -23.49 -19.33
CA GLN A 43 -5.34 -22.87 -20.60
C GLN A 43 -5.92 -21.45 -20.81
N ASP A 44 -6.22 -20.74 -19.72
CA ASP A 44 -6.75 -19.37 -19.74
C ASP A 44 -5.63 -18.34 -19.94
N TRP A 45 -5.11 -18.28 -21.17
CA TRP A 45 -4.02 -17.38 -21.54
C TRP A 45 -4.43 -15.91 -21.48
N HIS A 46 -5.67 -15.60 -21.87
CA HIS A 46 -6.18 -14.24 -21.84
C HIS A 46 -6.40 -13.74 -20.41
N GLY A 47 -6.93 -14.59 -19.52
CA GLY A 47 -7.06 -14.26 -18.11
C GLY A 47 -5.70 -14.11 -17.43
N GLN A 48 -4.71 -14.92 -17.77
CA GLN A 48 -3.35 -14.76 -17.24
C GLN A 48 -2.71 -13.43 -17.70
N GLN A 49 -2.87 -13.05 -18.97
CA GLN A 49 -2.36 -11.77 -19.47
C GLN A 49 -3.05 -10.57 -18.79
N ARG A 50 -4.37 -10.65 -18.59
CA ARG A 50 -5.14 -9.60 -17.89
C ARG A 50 -4.71 -9.47 -16.42
N ALA A 51 -4.64 -10.58 -15.69
CA ALA A 51 -4.23 -10.60 -14.29
C ALA A 51 -2.84 -9.99 -14.07
N GLN A 52 -1.91 -10.21 -15.01
CA GLN A 52 -0.57 -9.62 -14.94
C GLN A 52 -0.59 -8.10 -15.14
N ARG A 53 -1.43 -7.57 -16.02
CA ARG A 53 -1.62 -6.11 -16.19
C ARG A 53 -2.23 -5.50 -14.93
N GLU A 54 -3.34 -6.06 -14.47
CA GLU A 54 -4.09 -5.57 -13.31
C GLU A 54 -3.22 -5.54 -12.04
N ARG A 55 -2.37 -6.55 -11.85
CA ARG A 55 -1.44 -6.63 -10.71
C ARG A 55 -0.43 -5.47 -10.64
N ILE A 56 -0.05 -4.89 -11.77
CA ILE A 56 0.83 -3.70 -11.82
C ILE A 56 0.01 -2.44 -11.55
N GLU A 57 -1.12 -2.27 -12.23
CA GLU A 57 -2.00 -1.10 -12.10
C GLU A 57 -2.57 -0.95 -10.68
N PHE A 58 -2.75 -2.05 -9.95
CA PHE A 58 -3.23 -2.01 -8.57
C PHE A 58 -2.27 -1.34 -7.60
N TYR A 59 -0.96 -1.27 -7.87
CA TYR A 59 -0.03 -0.57 -6.99
C TYR A 59 -0.39 0.91 -6.88
N ASP A 60 -0.52 1.60 -8.02
CA ASP A 60 -0.86 3.03 -8.06
C ASP A 60 -2.20 3.32 -7.39
N LEU A 61 -3.18 2.43 -7.60
CA LEU A 61 -4.47 2.55 -6.94
C LEU A 61 -4.35 2.41 -5.42
N ARG A 62 -3.58 1.44 -4.92
CA ARG A 62 -3.36 1.27 -3.47
C ARG A 62 -2.59 2.44 -2.87
N VAL A 63 -1.61 3.01 -3.57
CA VAL A 63 -0.91 4.23 -3.15
C VAL A 63 -1.88 5.40 -3.04
N LYS A 64 -2.74 5.63 -4.04
CA LYS A 64 -3.76 6.70 -4.02
C LYS A 64 -4.72 6.54 -2.85
N GLU A 65 -5.21 5.33 -2.58
CA GLU A 65 -6.06 5.06 -1.41
C GLU A 65 -5.33 5.33 -0.09
N CYS A 66 -4.08 4.88 0.03
CA CYS A 66 -3.27 5.13 1.22
C CYS A 66 -3.06 6.63 1.41
N SER A 67 -2.69 7.37 0.37
CA SER A 67 -2.52 8.84 0.43
C SER A 67 -3.81 9.54 0.82
N ALA A 68 -4.95 9.15 0.25
CA ALA A 68 -6.25 9.73 0.59
C ALA A 68 -6.64 9.46 2.05
N ARG A 69 -6.36 8.24 2.54
CA ARG A 69 -6.54 7.88 3.96
C ARG A 69 -5.67 8.73 4.86
N LEU A 70 -4.38 8.87 4.53
CA LEU A 70 -3.44 9.67 5.31
C LEU A 70 -3.86 11.14 5.39
N GLU A 71 -4.35 11.70 4.29
CA GLU A 71 -4.87 13.08 4.29
C GLU A 71 -6.13 13.22 5.15
N THR A 72 -7.06 12.26 5.03
CA THR A 72 -8.33 12.30 5.76
C THR A 72 -8.17 12.10 7.27
N GLU A 73 -7.32 11.15 7.68
CA GLU A 73 -7.15 10.78 9.09
C GLU A 73 -6.12 11.66 9.82
N PHE A 74 -5.10 12.17 9.11
CA PHE A 74 -3.96 12.83 9.74
C PHE A 74 -3.60 14.19 9.12
N GLN A 75 -4.33 14.70 8.13
CA GLN A 75 -3.96 15.93 7.41
C GLN A 75 -2.50 15.88 6.94
N ALA A 76 -2.10 14.74 6.39
CA ALA A 76 -0.70 14.40 6.13
C ALA A 76 0.07 15.50 5.37
N ALA A 77 -0.56 16.17 4.39
CA ALA A 77 0.06 17.27 3.65
C ALA A 77 0.40 18.50 4.50
N GLN A 78 -0.26 18.66 5.65
CA GLN A 78 -0.08 19.78 6.59
C GLN A 78 0.83 19.42 7.77
N GLN A 79 1.20 18.14 7.91
CA GLN A 79 2.08 17.69 8.98
C GLN A 79 3.49 18.26 8.80
N PRO A 80 4.11 18.80 9.85
CA PRO A 80 5.41 19.45 9.75
C PRO A 80 6.54 18.41 9.59
N PRO A 81 7.72 18.81 9.06
CA PRO A 81 8.81 17.88 8.77
C PRO A 81 9.34 17.08 9.97
N ASP A 82 9.23 17.61 11.18
CA ASP A 82 9.61 16.94 12.43
C ASP A 82 8.69 15.79 12.81
N ILE A 83 7.41 15.83 12.41
CA ILE A 83 6.48 14.70 12.54
C ILE A 83 6.85 13.61 11.52
N TRP A 84 7.09 13.99 10.27
CA TRP A 84 7.50 13.06 9.22
C TRP A 84 8.83 12.35 9.50
N GLN A 85 9.75 13.00 10.20
CA GLN A 85 11.01 12.37 10.65
C GLN A 85 10.81 11.25 11.67
N GLN A 86 9.64 11.20 12.33
CA GLN A 86 9.29 10.20 13.33
C GLN A 86 8.43 9.05 12.79
N VAL A 87 8.04 9.10 11.50
CA VAL A 87 7.34 8.02 10.78
C VAL A 87 8.35 6.99 10.29
#